data_AF-A0A7K3KNM1-F1
#
_entry.id   AF-A0A7K3KNM1-F1
#
_cell.length_a   1.000
_cell.length_b   1.000
_cell.length_c   1.000
_cell.angle_alpha   90.00
_cell.angle_beta   90.00
_cell.angle_gamma   90.00
#
_symmetry.space_group_name_H-M   'P 1'
#
loop_
_entity.id
_entity.type
_entity.pdbx_description
1 polymer ?
#
loop_
_entity_poly.entity_id
_entity_poly.type
_entity_poly.pdbx_seq_one_letter_code
_entity_poly.pdbx_strand_id
1 'polypeptide(L)'
;MSSFLERVTAAEEEVRGANRDLAAAKRDRNGKIKEIEKSISSTKRKLTRSVDAFRDVRLTATTIACKGKNYSLSSRTIAEINSTGSVYTTVSSKNSTGVSVTGALVGGAIAGPIGAVVAGKKDKTSVSSKVHDDRKLFFCVSCDDGAFSAEIRPEEEKGAFEFLALVRSTAASADALRETVERETAELGRLLEERQADTQEIDRCTEKAAAVQKTLDDLVATASPQEKEEYDALKKKRTKRNMVAAAAGVVIVLLLGGLLFSQCSREQPADNRESSIAAEDVRLEDGQPNEPINAATSKPKTSSSSASTAKSELDSKQDETKAPEEDGVKEMLDAIDNTPATEILPSLLDKGYTVASEHASTGGDFTYDVASSVENPDQEYALNWIVTGYKKLDTDKKTVTLLVTTQNYLDEQEQKDATQKALENKLDPFDAWEAVQRYGEHEFPYGFEVHSTFGLLAETPEDESTWFLKATCTVTGSNGANADGTVEARVTGTSDNPEVIGFYVY
;
A
#
# COMPACT_ATOMS: atom_id res chain seq x y z
N MET A 1 -32.10 68.63 -0.33
CA MET A 1 -32.78 67.33 -0.19
C MET A 1 -33.90 67.53 0.82
N SER A 2 -35.10 67.03 0.56
CA SER A 2 -36.19 67.08 1.53
C SER A 2 -35.84 66.23 2.76
N SER A 3 -36.28 66.63 3.96
CA SER A 3 -36.02 65.89 5.22
C SER A 3 -36.53 64.44 5.15
N PHE A 4 -37.54 64.17 4.32
CA PHE A 4 -38.02 62.84 4.02
C PHE A 4 -37.01 61.99 3.25
N LEU A 5 -36.43 62.51 2.16
CA LEU A 5 -35.45 61.78 1.34
C LEU A 5 -34.21 61.39 2.13
N GLU A 6 -33.77 62.24 3.07
CA GLU A 6 -32.63 61.94 3.94
C GLU A 6 -32.94 60.78 4.90
N ARG A 7 -34.12 60.79 5.54
CA ARG A 7 -34.58 59.71 6.42
C ARG A 7 -34.77 58.39 5.68
N VAL A 8 -35.40 58.41 4.50
CA VAL A 8 -35.59 57.20 3.68
C VAL A 8 -34.27 56.66 3.18
N THR A 9 -33.34 57.53 2.73
CA THR A 9 -32.02 57.08 2.29
C THR A 9 -31.23 56.43 3.43
N ALA A 10 -31.28 57.01 4.64
CA ALA A 10 -30.65 56.42 5.82
C ALA A 10 -31.26 55.05 6.17
N ALA A 11 -32.59 54.93 6.14
CA ALA A 11 -33.28 53.66 6.38
C ALA A 11 -32.96 52.60 5.31
N GLU A 12 -32.88 52.97 4.03
CA GLU A 12 -32.43 52.08 2.95
C GLU A 12 -30.99 51.59 3.16
N GLU A 13 -30.09 52.46 3.63
CA GLU A 13 -28.73 52.07 3.96
C GLU A 13 -28.66 51.11 5.13
N GLU A 14 -29.50 51.32 6.15
CA GLU A 14 -29.62 50.43 7.30
C GLU A 14 -30.19 49.06 6.89
N VAL A 15 -31.22 49.02 6.03
CA VAL A 15 -31.74 47.77 5.43
C VAL A 15 -30.62 47.04 4.69
N ARG A 16 -29.85 47.76 3.87
CA ARG A 16 -28.71 47.19 3.12
C ARG A 16 -27.60 46.71 4.06
N GLY A 17 -27.41 47.36 5.22
CA GLY A 17 -26.50 46.91 6.28
C GLY A 17 -26.98 45.61 6.91
N ALA A 18 -28.21 45.59 7.41
CA ALA A 18 -28.81 44.43 8.07
C ALA A 18 -28.87 43.19 7.14
N ASN A 19 -29.19 43.37 5.86
CA ASN A 19 -29.16 42.28 4.88
C ASN A 19 -27.74 41.77 4.59
N ARG A 20 -26.71 42.65 4.67
CA ARG A 20 -25.31 42.22 4.56
C ARG A 20 -24.88 41.43 5.79
N ASP A 21 -25.27 41.86 6.99
CA ASP A 21 -25.02 41.15 8.25
C ASP A 21 -25.66 39.76 8.21
N LEU A 22 -26.95 39.66 7.81
CA LEU A 22 -27.65 38.39 7.65
C LEU A 22 -26.96 37.45 6.65
N ALA A 23 -26.54 37.99 5.50
CA ALA A 23 -25.82 37.21 4.50
C ALA A 23 -24.43 36.75 5.00
N ALA A 24 -23.75 37.56 5.81
CA ALA A 24 -22.49 37.20 6.44
C ALA A 24 -22.68 36.09 7.48
N ALA A 25 -23.69 36.20 8.36
CA ALA A 25 -24.03 35.17 9.35
C ALA A 25 -24.36 33.82 8.69
N LYS A 26 -25.16 33.82 7.62
CA LYS A 26 -25.45 32.60 6.83
C LYS A 26 -24.20 32.01 6.19
N ARG A 27 -23.32 32.85 5.63
CA ARG A 27 -22.04 32.39 5.04
C ARG A 27 -21.10 31.80 6.08
N ASP A 28 -20.99 32.42 7.25
CA ASP A 28 -20.17 31.91 8.36
C ASP A 28 -20.65 30.53 8.84
N ARG A 29 -21.96 30.39 9.12
CA ARG A 29 -22.54 29.09 9.52
C ARG A 29 -22.31 28.02 8.47
N ASN A 30 -22.61 28.32 7.20
CA ASN A 30 -22.42 27.36 6.11
C ASN A 30 -20.94 27.01 5.89
N GLY A 31 -20.02 27.94 6.12
CA GLY A 31 -18.58 27.70 6.08
C GLY A 31 -18.15 26.67 7.13
N LYS A 32 -18.59 26.85 8.38
CA LYS A 32 -18.32 25.92 9.49
C LYS A 32 -18.93 24.54 9.27
N ILE A 33 -20.18 24.48 8.81
CA ILE A 33 -20.85 23.21 8.44
C ILE A 33 -20.02 22.47 7.38
N LYS A 34 -19.61 23.17 6.32
CA LYS A 34 -18.80 22.59 5.23
C LYS A 34 -17.43 22.10 5.70
N GLU A 35 -16.83 22.78 6.68
CA GLU A 35 -15.58 22.36 7.30
C GLU A 35 -15.74 21.04 8.06
N ILE A 36 -16.81 20.91 8.86
CA ILE A 36 -17.13 19.67 9.59
C ILE A 36 -17.43 18.53 8.62
N GLU A 37 -18.22 18.76 7.56
CA GLU A 37 -18.50 17.76 6.51
C GLU A 37 -17.22 17.28 5.81
N LYS A 38 -16.28 18.21 5.56
CA LYS A 38 -14.97 17.88 4.99
C LYS A 38 -14.15 17.03 5.95
N SER A 39 -14.18 17.34 7.25
CA SER A 39 -13.52 16.56 8.30
C SER A 39 -14.09 15.14 8.38
N ILE A 40 -15.42 14.98 8.40
CA ILE A 40 -16.10 13.67 8.35
C ILE A 40 -15.63 12.87 7.13
N SER A 41 -15.64 13.50 5.97
CA SER A 41 -15.20 12.87 4.72
C SER A 41 -13.72 12.46 4.77
N SER A 42 -12.86 13.29 5.37
CA SER A 42 -11.44 12.98 5.53
C SER A 42 -11.19 11.83 6.50
N THR A 43 -11.95 11.76 7.59
CA THR A 43 -11.88 10.68 8.57
C THR A 43 -12.34 9.36 7.97
N LYS A 44 -13.45 9.34 7.22
CA LYS A 44 -13.91 8.14 6.50
C LYS A 44 -12.90 7.66 5.45
N ARG A 45 -12.19 8.57 4.77
CA ARG A 45 -11.12 8.21 3.82
C ARG A 45 -9.94 7.46 4.45
N LYS A 46 -9.76 7.51 5.77
CA LYS A 46 -8.74 6.70 6.46
C LYS A 46 -8.97 5.19 6.24
N LEU A 47 -10.23 4.76 6.13
CA LEU A 47 -10.60 3.35 5.92
C LEU A 47 -10.23 2.83 4.52
N THR A 48 -10.29 3.72 3.52
CA THR A 48 -10.05 3.38 2.11
C THR A 48 -8.67 3.80 1.61
N ARG A 49 -7.78 4.21 2.53
CA ARG A 49 -6.41 4.59 2.19
C ARG A 49 -5.68 3.39 1.60
N SER A 50 -5.13 3.56 0.39
CA SER A 50 -4.26 2.56 -0.23
C SER A 50 -3.04 2.31 0.67
N VAL A 51 -2.75 1.05 0.92
CA VAL A 51 -1.55 0.61 1.65
C VAL A 51 -0.51 0.19 0.63
N ASP A 52 -0.82 -0.81 -0.20
CA ASP A 52 0.05 -1.28 -1.27
C ASP A 52 -0.71 -2.14 -2.29
N ALA A 53 -0.03 -2.63 -3.32
CA ALA A 53 -0.57 -3.57 -4.30
C ALA A 53 0.49 -4.57 -4.77
N PHE A 54 0.07 -5.82 -4.95
CA PHE A 54 0.88 -6.87 -5.55
C PHE A 54 0.08 -7.53 -6.67
N ARG A 55 0.54 -7.37 -7.91
CA ARG A 55 -0.15 -7.82 -9.13
C ARG A 55 -1.59 -7.32 -9.19
N ASP A 56 -2.56 -8.23 -9.22
CA ASP A 56 -4.00 -7.95 -9.24
C ASP A 56 -4.63 -7.84 -7.83
N VAL A 57 -3.82 -7.97 -6.78
CA VAL A 57 -4.22 -7.82 -5.39
C VAL A 57 -3.91 -6.41 -4.88
N ARG A 58 -4.93 -5.70 -4.38
CA ARG A 58 -4.79 -4.34 -3.83
C ARG A 58 -5.16 -4.33 -2.36
N LEU A 59 -4.29 -3.77 -1.54
CA LEU A 59 -4.49 -3.64 -0.10
C LEU A 59 -4.84 -2.19 0.25
N THR A 60 -5.93 -2.01 0.97
CA THR A 60 -6.27 -0.76 1.66
C THR A 60 -6.21 -0.97 3.18
N ALA A 61 -6.36 0.11 3.93
CA ALA A 61 -6.30 0.06 5.40
C ALA A 61 -7.35 -0.86 6.04
N THR A 62 -8.45 -1.20 5.35
CA THR A 62 -9.51 -2.07 5.89
C THR A 62 -10.06 -3.09 4.90
N THR A 63 -9.56 -3.12 3.67
CA THR A 63 -10.00 -4.09 2.66
C THR A 63 -8.84 -4.61 1.85
N ILE A 64 -9.00 -5.81 1.31
CA ILE A 64 -8.12 -6.37 0.28
C ILE A 64 -8.97 -6.73 -0.93
N ALA A 65 -8.49 -6.40 -2.12
CA ALA A 65 -9.24 -6.54 -3.36
C ALA A 65 -8.48 -7.43 -4.33
N CYS A 66 -9.15 -8.41 -4.93
CA CYS A 66 -8.60 -9.28 -5.95
C CYS A 66 -9.63 -9.51 -7.05
N LYS A 67 -9.22 -9.42 -8.32
CA LYS A 67 -10.08 -9.64 -9.51
C LYS A 67 -11.40 -8.84 -9.48
N GLY A 68 -11.35 -7.62 -8.96
CA GLY A 68 -12.50 -6.71 -8.90
C GLY A 68 -13.48 -6.97 -7.74
N LYS A 69 -13.22 -7.96 -6.88
CA LYS A 69 -13.95 -8.17 -5.62
C LYS A 69 -13.18 -7.56 -4.46
N ASN A 70 -13.88 -6.98 -3.50
CA ASN A 70 -13.32 -6.45 -2.25
C ASN A 70 -13.71 -7.38 -1.11
N TYR A 71 -12.76 -7.64 -0.22
CA TYR A 71 -12.90 -8.44 0.98
C TYR A 71 -12.53 -7.59 2.19
N SER A 72 -13.28 -7.74 3.28
CA SER A 72 -13.13 -6.93 4.49
C SER A 72 -12.06 -7.53 5.38
N LEU A 73 -11.01 -6.77 5.67
CA LEU A 73 -9.96 -7.22 6.58
C LEU A 73 -10.46 -7.16 8.02
N SER A 74 -10.07 -8.12 8.84
CA SER A 74 -10.33 -8.11 10.28
C SER A 74 -9.18 -8.81 10.99
N SER A 75 -9.19 -8.77 12.31
CA SER A 75 -8.29 -9.58 13.15
C SER A 75 -8.39 -11.09 12.88
N ARG A 76 -9.48 -11.56 12.24
CA ARG A 76 -9.68 -12.94 11.79
C ARG A 76 -9.22 -13.21 10.36
N THR A 77 -8.74 -12.20 9.64
CA THR A 77 -8.22 -12.42 8.28
C THR A 77 -6.94 -13.24 8.33
N ILE A 78 -6.95 -14.34 7.58
CA ILE A 78 -5.82 -15.22 7.41
C ILE A 78 -5.26 -14.98 6.01
N ALA A 79 -3.96 -14.80 5.91
CA ALA A 79 -3.25 -14.70 4.64
C ALA A 79 -2.02 -15.58 4.69
N GLU A 80 -1.70 -16.24 3.59
CA GLU A 80 -0.59 -17.19 3.48
C GLU A 80 -0.13 -17.36 2.01
N ILE A 81 1.04 -17.98 1.84
CA ILE A 81 1.56 -18.39 0.55
C ILE A 81 1.70 -19.90 0.58
N ASN A 82 0.95 -20.58 -0.28
CA ASN A 82 1.01 -22.02 -0.44
C ASN A 82 1.83 -22.35 -1.69
N SER A 83 2.55 -23.47 -1.68
CA SER A 83 3.33 -23.92 -2.82
C SER A 83 2.88 -25.31 -3.28
N THR A 84 2.98 -25.57 -4.57
CA THR A 84 2.81 -26.90 -5.16
C THR A 84 3.89 -27.11 -6.22
N GLY A 85 4.38 -28.33 -6.42
CA GLY A 85 5.45 -28.63 -7.39
C GLY A 85 6.83 -28.82 -6.74
N SER A 86 7.89 -28.88 -7.55
CA SER A 86 9.23 -29.25 -7.08
C SER A 86 10.33 -28.42 -7.75
N VAL A 87 11.43 -28.20 -7.02
CA VAL A 87 12.67 -27.67 -7.57
C VAL A 87 13.65 -28.82 -7.78
N TYR A 88 14.27 -28.92 -8.95
CA TYR A 88 15.30 -29.92 -9.22
C TYR A 88 16.43 -29.36 -10.09
N THR A 89 17.64 -29.90 -9.90
CA THR A 89 18.81 -29.51 -10.68
C THR A 89 19.20 -30.64 -11.62
N THR A 90 19.35 -30.33 -12.91
CA THR A 90 19.93 -31.26 -13.90
C THR A 90 21.39 -30.88 -14.14
N VAL A 91 22.27 -31.88 -14.10
CA VAL A 91 23.71 -31.71 -14.30
C VAL A 91 24.12 -32.49 -15.55
N SER A 92 24.66 -31.82 -16.56
CA SER A 92 25.18 -32.47 -17.77
C SER A 92 26.71 -32.45 -17.78
N SER A 93 27.33 -33.63 -17.88
CA SER A 93 28.77 -33.77 -18.11
C SER A 93 29.05 -34.31 -19.51
N LYS A 94 30.17 -33.89 -20.14
CA LYS A 94 30.47 -34.21 -21.54
C LYS A 94 30.74 -35.70 -21.83
N ASN A 95 30.89 -36.55 -20.81
CA ASN A 95 31.31 -37.96 -20.98
C ASN A 95 30.45 -39.01 -20.26
N SER A 96 29.24 -38.68 -19.79
CA SER A 96 28.23 -39.72 -19.51
C SER A 96 26.82 -39.13 -19.51
N THR A 97 25.95 -39.68 -20.35
CA THR A 97 24.50 -39.58 -20.21
C THR A 97 24.07 -40.50 -19.08
N GLY A 98 24.19 -40.01 -17.85
CA GLY A 98 23.62 -40.62 -16.65
C GLY A 98 22.82 -39.55 -15.92
N VAL A 99 21.51 -39.74 -15.82
CA VAL A 99 20.62 -38.86 -15.06
C VAL A 99 20.88 -39.13 -13.58
N SER A 100 21.62 -38.25 -12.88
CA SER A 100 21.61 -38.26 -11.41
C SER A 100 20.36 -37.48 -10.96
N VAL A 101 19.30 -38.20 -10.61
CA VAL A 101 18.16 -37.65 -9.88
C VAL A 101 18.60 -37.51 -8.42
N THR A 102 19.26 -36.41 -8.11
CA THR A 102 19.59 -36.08 -6.72
C THR A 102 18.41 -35.31 -6.13
N GLY A 103 17.59 -36.03 -5.36
CA GLY A 103 16.71 -35.58 -4.27
C GLY A 103 15.87 -34.33 -4.50
N ALA A 104 14.55 -34.52 -4.59
CA ALA A 104 13.55 -33.47 -4.42
C ALA A 104 13.80 -32.68 -3.12
N LEU A 105 13.74 -31.36 -3.21
CA LEU A 105 13.90 -30.45 -2.08
C LEU A 105 12.62 -29.60 -2.02
N VAL A 106 11.79 -29.88 -1.03
CA VAL A 106 10.63 -29.06 -0.65
C VAL A 106 11.15 -27.95 0.27
N GLY A 107 10.62 -26.73 0.09
CA GLY A 107 10.70 -25.60 1.01
C GLY A 107 12.07 -25.18 1.58
N GLY A 108 12.75 -24.21 0.96
CA GLY A 108 13.78 -23.40 1.65
C GLY A 108 15.13 -23.30 0.94
N ALA A 109 15.46 -22.08 0.50
CA ALA A 109 16.77 -21.56 0.07
C ALA A 109 17.60 -22.41 -0.94
N ILE A 110 17.59 -21.99 -2.20
CA ILE A 110 18.66 -22.33 -3.16
C ILE A 110 19.83 -21.37 -2.92
N ALA A 111 20.80 -21.78 -2.10
CA ALA A 111 22.09 -21.11 -2.00
C ALA A 111 23.15 -21.85 -2.84
N GLY A 112 23.43 -21.32 -4.04
CA GLY A 112 24.69 -21.47 -4.78
C GLY A 112 25.03 -22.83 -5.43
N PRO A 113 25.86 -22.85 -6.49
CA PRO A 113 26.37 -24.10 -7.05
C PRO A 113 27.25 -24.82 -6.02
N ILE A 114 26.98 -26.12 -5.82
CA ILE A 114 27.76 -27.04 -4.99
C ILE A 114 29.24 -26.97 -5.39
N GLY A 115 30.05 -26.28 -4.58
CA GLY A 115 31.50 -26.27 -4.67
C GLY A 115 32.06 -27.58 -4.14
N ALA A 116 32.18 -28.58 -5.01
CA ALA A 116 32.91 -29.81 -4.68
C ALA A 116 34.41 -29.50 -4.55
N VAL A 117 34.91 -29.33 -3.32
CA VAL A 117 36.34 -29.45 -3.03
C VAL A 117 36.69 -30.94 -3.02
N VAL A 118 36.94 -31.51 -4.20
CA VAL A 118 37.64 -32.79 -4.31
C VAL A 118 39.12 -32.50 -4.52
N ALA A 119 39.90 -32.68 -3.48
CA ALA A 119 41.34 -32.77 -3.57
C ALA A 119 41.71 -33.97 -4.46
N GLY A 120 41.99 -33.72 -5.75
CA GLY A 120 42.33 -34.78 -6.69
C GLY A 120 42.62 -34.25 -8.09
N LYS A 121 43.90 -34.20 -8.44
CA LYS A 121 44.45 -33.72 -9.71
C LYS A 121 44.01 -34.57 -10.92
N LYS A 122 43.07 -34.11 -11.76
CA LYS A 122 43.12 -34.08 -13.25
C LYS A 122 41.78 -33.69 -13.90
N ASP A 123 41.89 -32.86 -14.94
CA ASP A 123 40.92 -32.48 -15.99
C ASP A 123 39.67 -31.67 -15.58
N LYS A 124 39.68 -30.37 -15.95
CA LYS A 124 38.54 -29.44 -15.87
C LYS A 124 37.40 -29.93 -16.76
N THR A 125 36.46 -30.67 -16.18
CA THR A 125 35.19 -31.00 -16.83
C THR A 125 34.24 -29.84 -16.57
N SER A 126 33.80 -29.13 -17.61
CA SER A 126 32.80 -28.06 -17.47
C SER A 126 31.46 -28.69 -17.13
N VAL A 127 31.04 -28.56 -15.88
CA VAL A 127 29.73 -28.97 -15.41
C VAL A 127 28.78 -27.78 -15.64
N SER A 128 27.77 -27.95 -16.48
CA SER A 128 26.65 -26.99 -16.55
C SER A 128 25.47 -27.56 -15.79
N SER A 129 25.09 -26.91 -14.68
CA SER A 129 23.85 -27.18 -13.97
C SER A 129 22.74 -26.29 -14.53
N LYS A 130 21.56 -26.87 -14.73
CA LYS A 130 20.32 -26.13 -15.00
C LYS A 130 19.33 -26.45 -13.89
N VAL A 131 18.99 -25.42 -13.11
CA VAL A 131 17.93 -25.45 -12.10
C VAL A 131 16.59 -25.31 -12.82
N HIS A 132 15.67 -26.23 -12.52
CA HIS A 132 14.28 -26.16 -12.96
C HIS A 132 13.42 -25.89 -11.73
N ASP A 133 12.63 -24.82 -11.79
CA ASP A 133 11.66 -24.45 -10.77
C ASP A 133 10.26 -24.58 -11.40
N ASP A 134 9.64 -25.73 -11.18
CA ASP A 134 8.28 -26.01 -11.66
C ASP A 134 7.23 -25.70 -10.57
N ARG A 135 7.61 -24.94 -9.52
CA ARG A 135 6.69 -24.58 -8.44
C ARG A 135 5.59 -23.66 -8.95
N LYS A 136 4.39 -23.87 -8.44
CA LYS A 136 3.29 -22.89 -8.47
C LYS A 136 3.06 -22.41 -7.07
N LEU A 137 3.24 -21.12 -6.87
CA LEU A 137 2.96 -20.44 -5.61
C LEU A 137 1.55 -19.85 -5.67
N PHE A 138 0.85 -19.85 -4.55
CA PHE A 138 -0.51 -19.32 -4.43
C PHE A 138 -0.59 -18.42 -3.21
N PHE A 139 -0.89 -17.14 -3.44
CA PHE A 139 -1.27 -16.19 -2.40
C PHE A 139 -2.71 -16.45 -2.01
N CYS A 140 -2.95 -16.94 -0.81
CA CYS A 140 -4.28 -17.30 -0.32
C CYS A 140 -4.68 -16.32 0.79
N VAL A 141 -5.92 -15.81 0.72
CA VAL A 141 -6.48 -14.94 1.76
C VAL A 141 -7.90 -15.37 2.07
N SER A 142 -8.18 -15.52 3.36
CA SER A 142 -9.51 -15.81 3.91
C SER A 142 -9.95 -14.66 4.82
N CYS A 143 -11.10 -14.09 4.51
CA CYS A 143 -11.76 -13.02 5.25
C CYS A 143 -13.15 -13.50 5.70
N ASP A 144 -13.78 -12.74 6.59
CA ASP A 144 -15.14 -13.05 7.09
C ASP A 144 -16.19 -13.07 5.96
N ASP A 145 -15.97 -12.30 4.89
CA ASP A 145 -16.87 -12.17 3.73
C ASP A 145 -16.45 -13.05 2.53
N GLY A 146 -15.43 -13.90 2.70
CA GLY A 146 -15.03 -14.92 1.74
C GLY A 146 -13.52 -15.04 1.58
N ALA A 147 -13.09 -15.91 0.67
CA ALA A 147 -11.69 -16.17 0.40
C ALA A 147 -11.35 -16.01 -1.09
N PHE A 148 -10.07 -15.83 -1.39
CA PHE A 148 -9.53 -15.92 -2.73
C PHE A 148 -8.11 -16.48 -2.75
N SER A 149 -7.71 -16.98 -3.92
CA SER A 149 -6.32 -17.32 -4.21
C SER A 149 -5.85 -16.65 -5.50
N ALA A 150 -4.56 -16.26 -5.52
CA ALA A 150 -3.88 -15.68 -6.66
C ALA A 150 -2.56 -16.41 -6.90
N GLU A 151 -2.32 -16.87 -8.13
CA GLU A 151 -1.06 -17.53 -8.49
C GLU A 151 0.09 -16.51 -8.49
N ILE A 152 1.17 -16.85 -7.80
CA ILE A 152 2.42 -16.11 -7.74
C ILE A 152 3.45 -16.86 -8.58
N ARG A 153 4.30 -16.11 -9.30
CA ARG A 153 5.42 -16.72 -10.01
C ARG A 153 6.58 -17.00 -9.04
N PRO A 154 7.29 -18.13 -9.12
CA PRO A 154 8.37 -18.44 -8.19
C PRO A 154 9.44 -17.36 -8.06
N GLU A 155 9.76 -16.64 -9.13
CA GLU A 155 10.72 -15.53 -9.11
C GLU A 155 10.23 -14.28 -8.33
N GLU A 156 8.92 -14.20 -8.04
CA GLU A 156 8.28 -13.11 -7.29
C GLU A 156 8.06 -13.47 -5.81
N GLU A 157 8.50 -14.65 -5.37
CA GLU A 157 8.26 -15.22 -4.03
C GLU A 157 8.61 -14.24 -2.91
N LYS A 158 9.79 -13.62 -2.96
CA LYS A 158 10.23 -12.62 -1.97
C LYS A 158 9.26 -11.45 -1.85
N GLY A 159 8.86 -10.86 -2.99
CA GLY A 159 7.92 -9.74 -3.01
C GLY A 159 6.53 -10.14 -2.51
N ALA A 160 6.12 -11.39 -2.77
CA ALA A 160 4.87 -11.91 -2.25
C ALA A 160 4.90 -12.08 -0.72
N PHE A 161 6.01 -12.56 -0.13
CA PHE A 161 6.17 -12.66 1.32
C PHE A 161 6.23 -11.29 2.02
N GLU A 162 6.88 -10.30 1.39
CA GLU A 162 6.85 -8.90 1.86
C GLU A 162 5.42 -8.34 1.86
N PHE A 163 4.68 -8.56 0.78
CA PHE A 163 3.26 -8.15 0.69
C PHE A 163 2.38 -8.92 1.69
N LEU A 164 2.65 -10.22 1.91
CA LEU A 164 1.95 -11.03 2.90
C LEU A 164 2.08 -10.46 4.33
N ALA A 165 3.29 -10.09 4.74
CA ALA A 165 3.54 -9.47 6.03
C ALA A 165 2.76 -8.14 6.17
N LEU A 166 2.67 -7.38 5.09
CA LEU A 166 1.89 -6.14 5.05
C LEU A 166 0.37 -6.38 5.18
N VAL A 167 -0.16 -7.42 4.51
CA VAL A 167 -1.57 -7.83 4.65
C VAL A 167 -1.87 -8.23 6.10
N ARG A 168 -1.02 -9.07 6.72
CA ARG A 168 -1.20 -9.53 8.10
C ARG A 168 -1.18 -8.38 9.12
N SER A 169 -0.18 -7.49 9.01
CA SER A 169 -0.09 -6.32 9.90
C SER A 169 -1.25 -5.35 9.71
N THR A 170 -1.69 -5.12 8.47
CA THR A 170 -2.86 -4.28 8.17
C THR A 170 -4.14 -4.90 8.75
N ALA A 171 -4.36 -6.20 8.54
CA ALA A 171 -5.51 -6.93 9.06
C ALA A 171 -5.61 -6.87 10.59
N ALA A 172 -4.49 -7.06 11.29
CA ALA A 172 -4.43 -6.98 12.76
C ALA A 172 -4.88 -5.61 13.30
N SER A 173 -4.69 -4.53 12.53
CA SER A 173 -5.07 -3.16 12.91
C SER A 173 -6.43 -2.70 12.37
N ALA A 174 -7.06 -3.47 11.48
CA ALA A 174 -8.23 -3.03 10.72
C ALA A 174 -9.45 -2.76 11.61
N ASP A 175 -9.70 -3.61 12.61
CA ASP A 175 -10.85 -3.47 13.52
C ASP A 175 -10.70 -2.24 14.43
N ALA A 176 -9.52 -2.04 15.02
CA ALA A 176 -9.22 -0.87 15.83
C ALA A 176 -9.32 0.45 15.03
N LEU A 177 -8.91 0.41 13.75
CA LEU A 177 -9.06 1.55 12.85
C LEU A 177 -10.53 1.87 12.57
N ARG A 178 -11.37 0.84 12.33
CA ARG A 178 -12.82 1.04 12.13
C ARG A 178 -13.46 1.66 13.36
N GLU A 179 -13.18 1.15 14.55
CA GLU A 179 -13.72 1.67 15.80
C GLU A 179 -13.29 3.14 16.02
N THR A 180 -12.02 3.45 15.75
CA THR A 180 -11.50 4.82 15.86
C THR A 180 -12.22 5.76 14.89
N VAL A 181 -12.37 5.36 13.62
CA VAL A 181 -13.05 6.15 12.60
C VAL A 181 -14.54 6.31 12.92
N GLU A 182 -15.20 5.28 13.43
CA GLU A 182 -16.60 5.32 13.83
C GLU A 182 -16.81 6.31 14.98
N ARG A 183 -15.99 6.24 16.02
CA ARG A 183 -16.01 7.16 17.15
C ARG A 183 -15.77 8.62 16.72
N GLU A 184 -14.73 8.87 15.93
CA GLU A 184 -14.43 10.21 15.41
C GLU A 184 -15.56 10.74 14.51
N THR A 185 -16.16 9.87 13.68
CA THR A 185 -17.27 10.24 12.80
C THR A 185 -18.53 10.55 13.59
N ALA A 186 -18.82 9.79 14.66
CA ALA A 186 -19.95 10.03 15.53
C ALA A 186 -19.82 11.36 16.30
N GLU A 187 -18.61 11.67 16.79
CA GLU A 187 -18.31 12.95 17.44
C GLU A 187 -18.51 14.13 16.49
N LEU A 188 -17.93 14.05 15.28
CA LEU A 188 -18.12 15.06 14.24
C LEU A 188 -19.58 15.17 13.80
N GLY A 189 -20.33 14.06 13.80
CA GLY A 189 -21.77 14.04 13.53
C GLY A 189 -22.56 14.84 14.57
N ARG A 190 -22.26 14.66 15.86
CA ARG A 190 -22.86 15.49 16.92
C ARG A 190 -22.52 16.97 16.76
N LEU A 191 -21.27 17.30 16.44
CA LEU A 191 -20.87 18.69 16.19
C LEU A 191 -21.59 19.28 14.97
N LEU A 192 -21.82 18.48 13.93
CA LEU A 192 -22.59 18.91 12.76
C LEU A 192 -24.04 19.24 13.14
N GLU A 193 -24.71 18.35 13.90
CA GLU A 193 -26.08 18.58 14.37
C GLU A 193 -26.19 19.82 15.27
N GLU A 194 -25.26 19.98 16.23
CA GLU A 194 -25.19 21.17 17.09
C GLU A 194 -25.06 22.46 16.26
N ARG A 195 -24.17 22.45 15.25
CA ARG A 195 -23.96 23.62 14.38
C ARG A 195 -25.11 23.88 13.41
N GLN A 196 -25.84 22.84 13.01
CA GLN A 196 -27.04 23.00 12.22
C GLN A 196 -28.20 23.58 13.06
N ALA A 197 -28.28 23.21 14.33
CA ALA A 197 -29.26 23.72 15.29
C ALA A 197 -28.94 25.14 15.80
N ASP A 198 -27.67 25.57 15.75
CA ASP A 198 -27.25 26.93 16.11
C ASP A 198 -27.71 27.96 15.07
N THR A 199 -28.92 28.48 15.26
CA THR A 199 -29.54 29.52 14.43
C THR A 199 -29.52 30.90 15.07
N GLN A 200 -29.00 31.06 16.29
CA GLN A 200 -29.19 32.26 17.12
C GLN A 200 -28.78 33.55 16.40
N GLU A 201 -27.58 33.57 15.78
CA GLU A 201 -27.09 34.78 15.10
C GLU A 201 -27.83 35.06 13.78
N ILE A 202 -28.31 34.01 13.10
CA ILE A 202 -29.16 34.15 11.90
C ILE A 202 -30.53 34.70 12.29
N ASP A 203 -31.13 34.19 13.37
CA ASP A 203 -32.42 34.63 13.87
C ASP A 203 -32.34 36.09 14.29
N ARG A 204 -31.31 36.46 15.08
CA ARG A 204 -31.03 37.84 15.46
C ARG A 204 -30.86 38.77 14.25
N CYS A 205 -30.09 38.36 13.24
CA CYS A 205 -29.92 39.16 12.03
C CYS A 205 -31.21 39.25 11.20
N THR A 206 -32.04 38.20 11.21
CA THR A 206 -33.33 38.15 10.51
C THR A 206 -34.33 39.09 11.17
N GLU A 207 -34.43 39.07 12.50
CA GLU A 207 -35.25 39.99 13.27
C GLU A 207 -34.83 41.45 13.06
N LYS A 208 -33.52 41.74 13.10
CA LYS A 208 -32.97 43.07 12.81
C LYS A 208 -33.32 43.52 11.39
N ALA A 209 -33.13 42.66 10.38
CA ALA A 209 -33.46 42.99 9.00
C ALA A 209 -34.98 43.26 8.84
N ALA A 210 -35.83 42.48 9.48
CA ALA A 210 -37.28 42.68 9.47
C ALA A 210 -37.70 43.98 10.16
N ALA A 211 -37.11 44.33 11.31
CA ALA A 211 -37.41 45.55 12.04
C ALA A 211 -37.02 46.82 11.26
N VAL A 212 -35.85 46.80 10.62
CA VAL A 212 -35.39 47.94 9.80
C VAL A 212 -36.21 48.03 8.51
N GLN A 213 -36.56 46.89 7.89
CA GLN A 213 -37.45 46.87 6.73
C GLN A 213 -38.83 47.44 7.05
N LYS A 214 -39.41 47.05 8.18
CA LYS A 214 -40.68 47.61 8.66
C LYS A 214 -40.59 49.11 8.87
N THR A 215 -39.48 49.60 9.44
CA THR A 215 -39.25 51.04 9.63
C THR A 215 -39.22 51.79 8.30
N LEU A 216 -38.57 51.22 7.28
CA LEU A 216 -38.58 51.77 5.93
C LEU A 216 -39.98 51.77 5.31
N ASP A 217 -40.73 50.67 5.46
CA ASP A 217 -42.08 50.53 4.92
C ASP A 217 -43.05 51.53 5.57
N ASP A 218 -42.98 51.72 6.90
CA ASP A 218 -43.78 52.69 7.65
C ASP A 218 -43.46 54.14 7.24
N LEU A 219 -42.17 54.46 7.03
CA LEU A 219 -41.74 55.77 6.51
C LEU A 219 -42.31 56.06 5.11
N VAL A 220 -42.28 55.07 4.22
CA VAL A 220 -42.83 55.22 2.85
C VAL A 220 -44.35 55.27 2.86
N ALA A 221 -45.02 54.50 3.74
CA ALA A 221 -46.47 54.49 3.86
C ALA A 221 -47.03 55.84 4.30
N THR A 222 -46.37 56.47 5.28
CA THR A 222 -46.75 57.77 5.87
C THR A 222 -46.36 58.99 5.02
N ALA A 223 -45.61 58.78 3.92
CA ALA A 223 -45.17 59.85 3.03
C ALA A 223 -46.34 60.52 2.27
N SER A 224 -46.25 61.84 2.10
CA SER A 224 -47.17 62.62 1.27
C SER A 224 -47.03 62.26 -0.23
N PRO A 225 -48.02 62.60 -1.08
CA PRO A 225 -47.95 62.32 -2.52
C PRO A 225 -46.71 62.92 -3.21
N GLN A 226 -46.29 64.13 -2.84
CA GLN A 226 -45.09 64.77 -3.39
C GLN A 226 -43.80 64.06 -2.96
N GLU A 227 -43.71 63.64 -1.70
CA GLU A 227 -42.57 62.88 -1.17
C GLU A 227 -42.43 61.50 -1.84
N LYS A 228 -43.56 60.85 -2.17
CA LYS A 228 -43.58 59.58 -2.91
C LYS A 228 -43.05 59.74 -4.34
N GLU A 229 -43.46 60.77 -5.07
CA GLU A 229 -42.92 61.07 -6.41
C GLU A 229 -41.41 61.35 -6.37
N GLU A 230 -40.95 62.12 -5.38
CA GLU A 230 -39.52 62.38 -5.19
C GLU A 230 -38.71 61.10 -4.94
N TYR A 231 -39.23 60.19 -4.11
CA TYR A 231 -38.61 58.91 -3.83
C TYR A 231 -38.59 57.98 -5.04
N ASP A 232 -39.70 57.86 -5.78
CA ASP A 232 -39.79 57.04 -6.99
C ASP A 232 -38.83 57.54 -8.08
N ALA A 233 -38.71 58.85 -8.26
CA ALA A 233 -37.74 59.44 -9.18
C ALA A 233 -36.29 59.08 -8.80
N LEU A 234 -35.96 59.10 -7.50
CA LEU A 234 -34.64 58.71 -6.99
C LEU A 234 -34.35 57.22 -7.19
N LYS A 235 -35.33 56.35 -6.92
CA LYS A 235 -35.25 54.90 -7.13
C LYS A 235 -35.04 54.55 -8.59
N LYS A 236 -35.75 55.23 -9.50
CA LYS A 236 -35.61 55.08 -10.97
C LYS A 236 -34.23 55.55 -11.48
N LYS A 237 -33.65 56.58 -10.85
CA LYS A 237 -32.28 57.04 -11.16
C LYS A 237 -31.21 56.06 -10.68
N ARG A 238 -31.38 55.48 -9.47
CA ARG A 238 -30.44 54.48 -8.92
C ARG A 238 -30.48 53.15 -9.68
N THR A 239 -31.66 52.65 -10.04
CA THR A 239 -31.80 51.41 -10.84
C THR A 239 -31.11 51.52 -12.20
N LYS A 240 -31.28 52.65 -12.91
CA LYS A 240 -30.52 52.92 -14.15
C LYS A 240 -29.00 52.90 -13.92
N ARG A 241 -28.52 53.50 -12.82
CA ARG A 241 -27.09 53.54 -12.49
C ARG A 241 -26.53 52.14 -12.17
N ASN A 242 -27.28 51.32 -11.44
CA ASN A 242 -26.88 49.96 -11.09
C ASN A 242 -26.89 49.02 -12.31
N MET A 243 -27.84 49.18 -13.24
CA MET A 243 -27.85 48.44 -14.51
C MET A 243 -26.60 48.74 -15.35
N VAL A 244 -26.20 50.01 -15.44
CA VAL A 244 -24.99 50.44 -16.16
C VAL A 244 -23.73 49.90 -15.50
N ALA A 245 -23.66 49.91 -14.16
CA ALA A 245 -22.52 49.35 -13.41
C ALA A 245 -22.42 47.82 -13.56
N ALA A 246 -23.54 47.09 -13.54
CA ALA A 246 -23.56 45.65 -13.76
C ALA A 246 -23.12 45.28 -15.20
N ALA A 247 -23.58 46.03 -16.21
CA ALA A 247 -23.13 45.85 -17.59
C ALA A 247 -21.62 46.12 -17.76
N ALA A 248 -21.09 47.16 -17.10
CA ALA A 248 -19.65 47.44 -17.10
C ALA A 248 -18.84 46.35 -16.38
N GLY A 249 -19.35 45.81 -15.27
CA GLY A 249 -18.71 44.69 -14.56
C GLY A 249 -18.61 43.40 -15.39
N VAL A 250 -19.67 43.07 -16.15
CA VAL A 250 -19.66 41.92 -17.06
C VAL A 250 -18.63 42.12 -18.19
N VAL A 251 -18.51 43.33 -18.74
CA VAL A 251 -17.49 43.65 -19.75
C VAL A 251 -16.07 43.52 -19.19
N ILE A 252 -15.83 43.93 -17.94
CA ILE A 252 -14.52 43.79 -17.27
C ILE A 252 -14.18 42.32 -16.99
N VAL A 253 -15.16 41.51 -16.56
CA VAL A 253 -14.96 40.07 -16.35
C VAL A 253 -14.72 39.33 -17.67
N LEU A 254 -15.39 39.72 -18.76
CA LEU A 254 -15.13 39.16 -20.10
C LEU A 254 -13.75 39.58 -20.65
N LEU A 255 -13.29 40.81 -20.36
CA LEU A 255 -11.94 41.27 -20.73
C LEU A 255 -10.84 40.56 -19.90
N LEU A 256 -11.07 40.33 -18.61
CA LEU A 256 -10.15 39.57 -17.75
C LEU A 256 -10.17 38.06 -18.06
N GLY A 257 -11.33 37.49 -18.40
CA GLY A 257 -11.47 36.12 -18.87
C GLY A 257 -10.79 35.87 -20.23
N GLY A 258 -10.82 36.86 -21.12
CA GLY A 258 -10.08 36.83 -22.39
C GLY A 258 -8.57 36.88 -22.23
N LEU A 259 -8.05 37.55 -21.19
CA LEU A 259 -6.63 37.61 -20.88
C LEU A 259 -6.09 36.29 -20.27
N LEU A 260 -6.91 35.55 -19.51
CA LEU A 260 -6.53 34.24 -18.99
C LEU A 260 -6.59 33.12 -20.04
N PHE A 261 -7.38 33.29 -21.11
CA PHE A 261 -7.41 32.34 -22.22
C PHE A 261 -6.22 32.45 -23.18
N SER A 262 -5.43 33.53 -23.13
CA SER A 262 -4.29 33.73 -24.04
C SER A 262 -2.97 33.13 -23.54
N GLN A 263 -2.89 32.58 -22.33
CA GLN A 263 -1.67 31.95 -21.79
C GLN A 263 -1.74 30.41 -21.64
N CYS A 264 -2.84 29.76 -22.01
CA CYS A 264 -3.00 28.31 -21.82
C CYS A 264 -3.02 27.50 -23.14
N SER A 265 -2.33 27.96 -24.18
CA SER A 265 -2.14 27.18 -25.42
C SER A 265 -0.67 27.03 -25.77
N ARG A 266 -0.01 26.07 -25.10
CA ARG A 266 1.13 25.34 -25.67
C ARG A 266 1.23 23.93 -25.07
N GLU A 267 0.62 23.01 -25.81
CA GLU A 267 0.97 21.60 -26.03
C GLU A 267 1.31 20.68 -24.84
N GLN A 268 0.37 19.76 -24.54
CA GLN A 268 0.70 18.35 -24.28
C GLN A 268 -0.37 17.44 -24.92
N PRO A 269 0.02 16.27 -25.46
CA PRO A 269 -0.82 15.47 -26.35
C PRO A 269 -1.82 14.58 -25.59
N ALA A 270 -2.98 14.41 -26.21
CA ALA A 270 -4.03 13.51 -25.78
C ALA A 270 -3.63 12.03 -26.02
N ASP A 271 -3.81 11.19 -25.01
CA ASP A 271 -4.10 9.78 -25.20
C ASP A 271 -5.45 9.47 -24.54
N ASN A 272 -6.30 8.84 -25.34
CA ASN A 272 -7.70 8.58 -25.06
C ASN A 272 -7.85 7.31 -24.23
N ARG A 273 -8.67 7.36 -23.18
CA ARG A 273 -9.56 6.26 -22.79
C ARG A 273 -10.67 6.78 -21.90
N GLU A 274 -11.79 7.09 -22.54
CA GLU A 274 -13.09 7.27 -21.89
C GLU A 274 -13.57 5.94 -21.30
N SER A 275 -14.11 5.99 -20.08
CA SER A 275 -15.08 5.02 -19.59
C SER A 275 -16.28 5.79 -19.03
N SER A 276 -17.22 6.12 -19.91
CA SER A 276 -18.56 6.58 -19.52
C SER A 276 -19.48 5.38 -19.39
N ILE A 277 -19.99 5.15 -18.17
CA ILE A 277 -21.20 4.37 -17.94
C ILE A 277 -22.35 5.37 -17.87
N ALA A 278 -23.31 5.26 -18.77
CA ALA A 278 -24.66 5.81 -18.59
C ALA A 278 -25.66 4.85 -19.22
N ALA A 279 -26.70 4.54 -18.45
CA ALA A 279 -27.83 3.72 -18.82
C ALA A 279 -28.90 4.53 -19.59
N GLU A 280 -29.54 3.92 -20.59
CA GLU A 280 -31.01 3.73 -20.72
C GLU A 280 -31.40 3.25 -22.14
N ASP A 281 -31.86 1.99 -22.18
CA ASP A 281 -33.12 1.45 -22.71
C ASP A 281 -33.62 1.58 -24.18
N VAL A 282 -34.09 0.40 -24.66
CA VAL A 282 -35.09 0.03 -25.73
C VAL A 282 -34.82 0.35 -27.23
N ARG A 283 -34.59 -0.69 -28.07
CA ARG A 283 -35.58 -1.38 -28.97
C ARG A 283 -34.93 -2.27 -30.06
N LEU A 284 -35.67 -3.32 -30.42
CA LEU A 284 -35.45 -4.46 -31.35
C LEU A 284 -35.21 -4.12 -32.84
N GLU A 285 -34.31 -4.83 -33.54
CA GLU A 285 -34.57 -5.98 -34.45
C GLU A 285 -33.35 -6.35 -35.34
N ASP A 286 -33.18 -7.67 -35.52
CA ASP A 286 -32.67 -8.48 -36.65
C ASP A 286 -31.42 -8.14 -37.49
N GLY A 287 -30.62 -9.19 -37.74
CA GLY A 287 -29.87 -9.34 -39.01
C GLY A 287 -28.40 -9.76 -38.89
N GLN A 288 -28.15 -11.06 -39.00
CA GLN A 288 -26.85 -11.74 -39.03
C GLN A 288 -26.06 -11.51 -40.37
N PRO A 289 -24.88 -12.12 -40.59
CA PRO A 289 -23.52 -11.58 -40.45
C PRO A 289 -22.78 -11.43 -41.81
N ASN A 290 -21.54 -10.92 -41.83
CA ASN A 290 -20.47 -11.48 -42.67
C ASN A 290 -19.07 -10.92 -42.34
N GLU A 291 -18.11 -11.80 -42.56
CA GLU A 291 -16.71 -11.83 -42.10
C GLU A 291 -15.74 -11.39 -43.24
N PRO A 292 -14.43 -11.66 -43.23
CA PRO A 292 -13.33 -10.70 -42.99
C PRO A 292 -12.37 -10.56 -44.18
N ILE A 293 -11.38 -9.63 -44.15
CA ILE A 293 -10.17 -9.78 -45.00
C ILE A 293 -8.89 -9.28 -44.30
N ASN A 294 -7.91 -10.19 -44.30
CA ASN A 294 -6.49 -10.10 -43.90
C ASN A 294 -5.64 -9.17 -44.80
N ALA A 295 -4.51 -8.69 -44.26
CA ALA A 295 -3.16 -8.72 -44.87
C ALA A 295 -2.20 -7.84 -44.03
N ALA A 296 -1.26 -8.43 -43.28
CA ALA A 296 0.08 -8.88 -43.69
C ALA A 296 1.21 -7.83 -43.55
N THR A 297 2.25 -8.23 -42.78
CA THR A 297 3.71 -7.98 -42.92
C THR A 297 4.25 -6.55 -42.74
N SER A 298 5.06 -6.18 -41.74
CA SER A 298 6.40 -6.63 -41.23
C SER A 298 7.63 -5.91 -41.85
N LYS A 299 8.24 -5.02 -41.05
CA LYS A 299 9.70 -4.75 -40.84
C LYS A 299 10.55 -4.17 -42.02
N PRO A 300 11.83 -3.71 -41.81
CA PRO A 300 12.37 -2.69 -40.87
C PRO A 300 13.58 -1.85 -41.45
N LYS A 301 14.16 -0.92 -40.64
CA LYS A 301 15.57 -0.37 -40.67
C LYS A 301 16.01 0.43 -41.96
N THR A 302 16.88 1.44 -42.01
CA THR A 302 18.03 1.90 -41.18
C THR A 302 18.52 3.30 -41.64
N SER A 303 19.10 4.07 -40.71
CA SER A 303 20.36 4.87 -40.76
C SER A 303 20.58 6.15 -41.62
N SER A 304 21.34 7.05 -40.95
CA SER A 304 22.38 7.98 -41.45
C SER A 304 21.87 9.33 -41.99
N SER A 305 22.58 10.46 -41.97
CA SER A 305 23.83 10.98 -41.41
C SER A 305 24.04 12.31 -42.16
N SER A 306 24.45 13.41 -41.50
CA SER A 306 25.40 14.37 -42.08
C SER A 306 25.66 15.57 -41.17
N ALA A 307 26.95 15.85 -41.00
CA ALA A 307 27.54 16.99 -40.28
C ALA A 307 27.77 18.20 -41.21
N SER A 308 28.01 19.39 -40.62
CA SER A 308 28.81 20.45 -41.24
C SER A 308 29.52 21.36 -40.21
N THR A 309 30.74 21.72 -40.57
CA THR A 309 31.86 22.38 -39.87
C THR A 309 31.78 23.92 -39.82
N ALA A 310 32.39 24.59 -38.81
CA ALA A 310 33.29 25.76 -38.96
C ALA A 310 33.87 26.28 -37.61
N LYS A 311 35.11 26.78 -37.68
CA LYS A 311 36.06 27.23 -36.63
C LYS A 311 35.91 28.71 -36.21
N SER A 312 36.29 29.04 -34.97
CA SER A 312 37.09 30.24 -34.61
C SER A 312 37.74 30.12 -33.22
N GLU A 313 39.01 30.54 -33.10
CA GLU A 313 39.85 30.59 -31.88
C GLU A 313 39.62 31.84 -31.01
N LEU A 314 39.84 31.68 -29.70
CA LEU A 314 40.69 32.45 -28.75
C LEU A 314 40.04 32.87 -27.41
N ASP A 315 40.62 32.29 -26.35
CA ASP A 315 40.92 32.79 -24.99
C ASP A 315 39.81 33.15 -23.98
N SER A 316 39.69 32.34 -22.91
CA SER A 316 39.73 32.80 -21.51
C SER A 316 39.60 31.63 -20.51
N LYS A 317 40.51 31.59 -19.53
CA LYS A 317 40.51 30.75 -18.30
C LYS A 317 39.13 30.69 -17.59
N GLN A 318 38.66 29.49 -17.22
CA GLN A 318 38.33 29.07 -15.84
C GLN A 318 37.66 27.68 -15.80
N ASP A 319 37.84 27.02 -14.65
CA ASP A 319 37.18 25.81 -14.14
C ASP A 319 37.49 24.46 -14.80
N GLU A 320 38.53 23.80 -14.27
CA GLU A 320 38.49 22.34 -14.14
C GLU A 320 37.36 21.96 -13.16
N THR A 321 36.15 21.79 -13.68
CA THR A 321 35.17 20.91 -13.03
C THR A 321 35.65 19.48 -13.23
N LYS A 322 36.43 18.97 -12.27
CA LYS A 322 36.74 17.54 -12.17
C LYS A 322 35.40 16.83 -11.93
N ALA A 323 34.98 15.98 -12.88
CA ALA A 323 33.86 15.07 -12.68
C ALA A 323 34.09 14.28 -11.37
N PRO A 324 33.06 14.05 -10.53
CA PRO A 324 33.23 13.27 -9.32
C PRO A 324 33.67 11.86 -9.71
N GLU A 325 34.82 11.42 -9.21
CA GLU A 325 35.18 10.00 -9.21
C GLU A 325 34.05 9.28 -8.45
N GLU A 326 33.35 8.35 -9.10
CA GLU A 326 32.44 7.43 -8.40
C GLU A 326 33.24 6.72 -7.30
N ASP A 327 32.85 6.89 -6.05
CA ASP A 327 33.65 6.50 -4.88
C ASP A 327 33.66 4.98 -4.60
N GLY A 328 33.08 4.19 -5.52
CA GLY A 328 33.05 2.73 -5.50
C GLY A 328 32.17 2.13 -4.40
N VAL A 329 31.48 2.97 -3.61
CA VAL A 329 30.74 2.51 -2.43
C VAL A 329 29.53 1.69 -2.84
N LYS A 330 28.86 2.08 -3.91
CA LYS A 330 27.70 1.34 -4.39
C LYS A 330 28.08 -0.07 -4.88
N GLU A 331 29.15 -0.22 -5.67
CA GLU A 331 29.60 -1.54 -6.11
C GLU A 331 30.04 -2.41 -4.93
N MET A 332 30.69 -1.81 -3.92
CA MET A 332 31.08 -2.51 -2.69
C MET A 332 29.85 -3.00 -1.92
N LEU A 333 28.82 -2.16 -1.77
CA LEU A 333 27.59 -2.51 -1.04
C LEU A 333 26.72 -3.52 -1.82
N ASP A 334 26.70 -3.44 -3.15
CA ASP A 334 25.98 -4.38 -4.02
C ASP A 334 26.65 -5.77 -4.06
N ALA A 335 27.93 -5.87 -3.67
CA ALA A 335 28.69 -7.12 -3.59
C ALA A 335 28.65 -7.77 -2.20
N ILE A 336 27.94 -7.20 -1.22
CA ILE A 336 27.81 -7.75 0.12
C ILE A 336 27.08 -9.10 0.08
N ASP A 337 27.71 -10.11 0.64
CA ASP A 337 27.11 -11.42 0.90
C ASP A 337 27.60 -11.89 2.27
N ASN A 338 26.72 -11.83 3.28
CA ASN A 338 26.98 -12.21 4.68
C ASN A 338 28.39 -11.85 5.17
N THR A 339 28.78 -10.59 5.01
CA THR A 339 30.16 -10.15 5.22
C THR A 339 30.33 -9.57 6.62
N PRO A 340 31.42 -9.85 7.35
CA PRO A 340 31.66 -9.28 8.67
C PRO A 340 31.65 -7.75 8.67
N ALA A 341 30.99 -7.14 9.66
CA ALA A 341 30.93 -5.68 9.79
C ALA A 341 32.32 -5.05 9.94
N THR A 342 33.28 -5.78 10.50
CA THR A 342 34.69 -5.39 10.63
C THR A 342 35.39 -5.14 9.29
N GLU A 343 34.90 -5.72 8.19
CA GLU A 343 35.47 -5.55 6.85
C GLU A 343 34.87 -4.35 6.11
N ILE A 344 33.62 -3.99 6.43
CA ILE A 344 32.83 -3.02 5.67
C ILE A 344 32.78 -1.66 6.37
N LEU A 345 32.54 -1.62 7.68
CA LEU A 345 32.40 -0.36 8.43
C LEU A 345 33.64 0.54 8.29
N PRO A 346 34.87 0.05 8.49
CA PRO A 346 36.06 0.89 8.37
C PRO A 346 36.19 1.54 6.99
N SER A 347 35.91 0.77 5.93
CA SER A 347 35.98 1.25 4.55
C SER A 347 34.96 2.36 4.25
N LEU A 348 33.75 2.27 4.82
CA LEU A 348 32.72 3.31 4.69
C LEU A 348 33.10 4.58 5.47
N LEU A 349 33.59 4.42 6.69
CA LEU A 349 34.01 5.53 7.55
C LEU A 349 35.21 6.27 6.93
N ASP A 350 36.20 5.55 6.39
CA ASP A 350 37.36 6.13 5.69
C ASP A 350 36.96 6.96 4.46
N LYS A 351 35.88 6.56 3.78
CA LYS A 351 35.31 7.31 2.64
C LYS A 351 34.43 8.49 3.08
N GLY A 352 34.25 8.68 4.39
CA GLY A 352 33.52 9.77 5.01
C GLY A 352 32.01 9.56 5.07
N TYR A 353 31.54 8.31 5.08
CA TYR A 353 30.13 8.00 5.24
C TYR A 353 29.70 7.98 6.71
N THR A 354 28.53 8.53 6.99
CA THR A 354 27.80 8.25 8.23
C THR A 354 27.05 6.93 8.07
N VAL A 355 27.31 5.96 8.96
CA VAL A 355 26.73 4.61 8.88
C VAL A 355 25.69 4.44 10.00
N ALA A 356 24.47 4.04 9.63
CA ALA A 356 23.48 3.48 10.52
C ALA A 356 23.38 1.96 10.29
N SER A 357 23.03 1.19 11.33
CA SER A 357 22.86 -0.26 11.22
C SER A 357 21.50 -0.67 11.78
N GLU A 358 20.68 -1.31 10.95
CA GLU A 358 19.39 -1.87 11.34
C GLU A 358 19.42 -3.40 11.29
N HIS A 359 18.80 -4.08 12.26
CA HIS A 359 18.73 -5.54 12.24
C HIS A 359 17.87 -6.04 11.08
N ALA A 360 18.39 -6.97 10.28
CA ALA A 360 17.80 -7.40 9.01
C ALA A 360 16.36 -7.95 9.15
N SER A 361 16.07 -8.65 10.26
CA SER A 361 14.75 -9.28 10.47
C SER A 361 13.78 -8.43 11.30
N THR A 362 14.28 -7.56 12.19
CA THR A 362 13.43 -6.84 13.17
C THR A 362 13.33 -5.34 12.89
N GLY A 363 14.23 -4.79 12.06
CA GLY A 363 14.32 -3.36 11.79
C GLY A 363 14.74 -2.51 13.00
N GLY A 364 15.18 -3.14 14.09
CA GLY A 364 15.71 -2.44 15.27
C GLY A 364 17.02 -1.73 14.94
N ASP A 365 17.26 -0.57 15.55
CA ASP A 365 18.52 0.18 15.39
C ASP A 365 19.59 -0.41 16.31
N PHE A 366 20.70 -0.86 15.71
CA PHE A 366 21.89 -1.41 16.37
C PHE A 366 23.15 -0.66 15.97
N THR A 367 23.02 0.59 15.52
CA THR A 367 24.14 1.41 15.06
C THR A 367 25.26 1.49 16.10
N TYR A 368 24.91 1.69 17.37
CA TYR A 368 25.87 1.76 18.47
C TYR A 368 26.55 0.41 18.75
N ASP A 369 25.78 -0.67 18.82
CA ASP A 369 26.29 -2.00 19.16
C ASP A 369 27.23 -2.55 18.09
N VAL A 370 26.92 -2.32 16.82
CA VAL A 370 27.76 -2.68 15.68
C VAL A 370 29.07 -1.88 15.71
N ALA A 371 28.99 -0.55 15.86
CA ALA A 371 30.17 0.31 15.91
C ALA A 371 31.08 -0.05 17.10
N SER A 372 30.50 -0.23 18.29
CA SER A 372 31.23 -0.60 19.51
C SER A 372 31.94 -1.95 19.37
N SER A 373 31.30 -2.94 18.73
CA SER A 373 31.87 -4.28 18.52
C SER A 373 32.99 -4.27 17.48
N VAL A 374 32.90 -3.42 16.45
CA VAL A 374 33.95 -3.26 15.43
C VAL A 374 35.16 -2.49 15.98
N GLU A 375 34.93 -1.45 16.78
CA GLU A 375 36.00 -0.67 17.42
C GLU A 375 36.71 -1.45 18.52
N ASN A 376 35.99 -2.33 19.22
CA ASN A 376 36.51 -3.07 20.37
C ASN A 376 36.21 -4.58 20.26
N PRO A 377 36.79 -5.29 19.27
CA PRO A 377 36.45 -6.68 18.97
C PRO A 377 36.86 -7.67 20.08
N ASP A 378 37.80 -7.29 20.95
CA ASP A 378 38.30 -8.14 22.04
C ASP A 378 37.48 -8.03 23.33
N GLN A 379 36.42 -7.21 23.37
CA GLN A 379 35.54 -7.14 24.55
C GLN A 379 34.70 -8.40 24.68
N GLU A 380 34.51 -8.86 25.93
CA GLU A 380 33.76 -10.09 26.26
C GLU A 380 32.33 -10.13 25.68
N TYR A 381 31.73 -8.96 25.44
CA TYR A 381 30.38 -8.82 24.90
C TYR A 381 30.35 -8.34 23.44
N ALA A 382 31.50 -8.23 22.76
CA ALA A 382 31.53 -7.88 21.35
C ALA A 382 30.86 -9.00 20.54
N LEU A 383 29.86 -8.64 19.74
CA LEU A 383 29.14 -9.60 18.90
C LEU A 383 29.75 -9.60 17.50
N ASN A 384 29.80 -10.79 16.88
CA ASN A 384 30.17 -10.94 15.49
C ASN A 384 29.02 -10.50 14.59
N TRP A 385 28.97 -9.20 14.31
CA TRP A 385 27.98 -8.61 13.42
C TRP A 385 28.30 -8.91 11.96
N ILE A 386 27.29 -9.37 11.24
CA ILE A 386 27.32 -9.70 9.83
C ILE A 386 26.44 -8.68 9.10
N VAL A 387 26.98 -8.04 8.08
CA VAL A 387 26.23 -7.20 7.17
C VAL A 387 25.66 -8.08 6.07
N THR A 388 24.34 -8.11 5.96
CA THR A 388 23.61 -8.93 4.98
C THR A 388 23.15 -8.11 3.78
N GLY A 389 23.30 -6.78 3.84
CA GLY A 389 23.01 -5.86 2.75
C GLY A 389 22.89 -4.43 3.25
N TYR A 390 22.18 -3.59 2.49
CA TYR A 390 21.90 -2.21 2.85
C TYR A 390 20.47 -1.83 2.47
N LYS A 391 19.87 -0.96 3.29
CA LYS A 391 18.49 -0.47 3.13
C LYS A 391 18.41 0.84 2.36
N LYS A 392 19.39 1.72 2.59
CA LYS A 392 19.40 3.07 2.01
C LYS A 392 20.83 3.56 1.80
N LEU A 393 21.07 4.20 0.67
CA LEU A 393 22.32 4.87 0.31
C LEU A 393 22.01 6.26 -0.23
N ASP A 394 22.67 7.28 0.32
CA ASP A 394 22.69 8.66 -0.20
C ASP A 394 24.16 9.05 -0.39
N THR A 395 24.62 9.00 -1.63
CA THR A 395 26.01 9.30 -2.02
C THR A 395 26.34 10.78 -1.86
N ASP A 396 25.36 11.66 -2.06
CA ASP A 396 25.54 13.12 -1.99
C ASP A 396 25.74 13.57 -0.54
N LYS A 397 24.94 13.02 0.39
CA LYS A 397 25.06 13.31 1.82
C LYS A 397 26.04 12.38 2.55
N LYS A 398 26.61 11.40 1.84
CA LYS A 398 27.45 10.34 2.39
C LYS A 398 26.81 9.66 3.60
N THR A 399 25.60 9.14 3.42
CA THR A 399 24.91 8.38 4.47
C THR A 399 24.48 7.01 3.96
N VAL A 400 24.62 5.99 4.79
CA VAL A 400 24.20 4.62 4.47
C VAL A 400 23.54 3.96 5.67
N THR A 401 22.51 3.15 5.43
CA THR A 401 21.88 2.28 6.43
C THR A 401 22.14 0.83 6.04
N LEU A 402 22.98 0.15 6.81
CA LEU A 402 23.30 -1.27 6.65
C LEU A 402 22.22 -2.15 7.28
N LEU A 403 21.99 -3.32 6.67
CA LEU A 403 21.21 -4.39 7.27
C LEU A 403 22.17 -5.36 7.93
N VAL A 404 21.98 -5.61 9.23
CA VAL A 404 22.91 -6.38 10.04
C VAL A 404 22.22 -7.53 10.78
N THR A 405 22.97 -8.57 11.10
CA THR A 405 22.58 -9.65 12.01
C THR A 405 23.82 -10.16 12.74
N THR A 406 23.72 -11.23 13.52
CA THR A 406 24.89 -11.86 14.15
C THR A 406 25.16 -13.22 13.53
N GLN A 407 26.43 -13.66 13.57
CA GLN A 407 26.79 -14.99 13.09
C GLN A 407 25.99 -16.07 13.83
N ASN A 408 25.85 -15.94 15.16
CA ASN A 408 25.06 -16.88 15.96
C ASN A 408 23.61 -16.98 15.47
N TYR A 409 22.98 -15.86 15.08
CA TYR A 409 21.63 -15.88 14.55
C TYR A 409 21.57 -16.60 13.19
N LEU A 410 22.55 -16.39 12.31
CA LEU A 410 22.65 -17.11 11.04
C LEU A 410 22.85 -18.62 11.26
N ASP A 411 23.73 -19.00 12.17
CA ASP A 411 24.00 -20.40 12.52
C ASP A 411 22.74 -21.06 13.12
N GLU A 412 22.00 -20.36 13.97
CA GLU A 412 20.72 -20.82 14.52
C GLU A 412 19.66 -21.00 13.43
N GLN A 413 19.59 -20.10 12.43
CA GLN A 413 18.69 -20.27 11.29
C GLN A 413 19.12 -21.45 10.41
N GLU A 414 20.42 -21.58 10.10
CA GLU A 414 20.95 -22.69 9.31
C GLU A 414 20.68 -24.03 10.00
N GLN A 415 20.85 -24.11 11.32
CA GLN A 415 20.51 -25.30 12.09
C GLN A 415 19.00 -25.60 12.08
N LYS A 416 18.14 -24.58 12.18
CA LYS A 416 16.68 -24.77 12.08
C LYS A 416 16.27 -25.25 10.70
N ASP A 417 16.81 -24.64 9.64
CA ASP A 417 16.57 -25.02 8.26
C ASP A 417 17.07 -26.44 7.99
N ALA A 418 18.26 -26.78 8.49
CA ALA A 418 18.81 -28.13 8.39
C ALA A 418 17.94 -29.16 9.13
N THR A 419 17.46 -28.82 10.33
CA THR A 419 16.57 -29.67 11.13
C THR A 419 15.24 -29.89 10.42
N GLN A 420 14.63 -28.81 9.93
CA GLN A 420 13.38 -28.86 9.16
C GLN A 420 13.54 -29.73 7.91
N LYS A 421 14.60 -29.49 7.13
CA LYS A 421 14.89 -30.27 5.93
C LYS A 421 15.19 -31.74 6.24
N ALA A 422 15.90 -32.03 7.33
CA ALA A 422 16.15 -33.39 7.76
C ALA A 422 14.85 -34.11 8.15
N LEU A 423 13.90 -33.40 8.77
CA LEU A 423 12.58 -33.91 9.12
C LEU A 423 11.71 -34.11 7.88
N GLU A 424 11.55 -33.09 7.02
CA GLU A 424 10.75 -33.15 5.79
C GLU A 424 11.17 -34.30 4.87
N ASN A 425 12.48 -34.60 4.80
CA ASN A 425 12.98 -35.74 4.03
C ASN A 425 12.56 -37.11 4.60
N LYS A 426 12.25 -37.19 5.89
CA LYS A 426 11.82 -38.43 6.57
C LYS A 426 10.29 -38.52 6.62
N LEU A 427 9.64 -37.42 6.99
CA LEU A 427 8.22 -37.28 7.23
C LEU A 427 7.75 -35.96 6.65
N ASP A 428 7.08 -36.04 5.50
CA ASP A 428 6.44 -34.89 4.86
C ASP A 428 5.33 -34.32 5.77
N PRO A 429 5.24 -32.99 5.93
CA PRO A 429 4.23 -32.36 6.76
C PRO A 429 2.79 -32.70 6.34
N PHE A 430 2.53 -32.96 5.05
CA PHE A 430 1.21 -33.40 4.58
C PHE A 430 0.83 -34.76 5.18
N ASP A 431 1.75 -35.73 5.14
CA ASP A 431 1.53 -37.06 5.71
C ASP A 431 1.37 -36.99 7.24
N ALA A 432 2.10 -36.07 7.88
CA ALA A 432 1.95 -35.81 9.30
C ALA A 432 0.56 -35.25 9.65
N TRP A 433 0.05 -34.28 8.89
CA TRP A 433 -1.31 -33.76 9.06
C TRP A 433 -2.39 -34.79 8.74
N GLU A 434 -2.19 -35.65 7.74
CA GLU A 434 -3.10 -36.74 7.44
C GLU A 434 -3.17 -37.74 8.62
N ALA A 435 -2.03 -38.00 9.27
CA ALA A 435 -1.99 -38.80 10.50
C ALA A 435 -2.78 -38.15 11.64
N VAL A 436 -2.69 -36.83 11.81
CA VAL A 436 -3.50 -36.09 12.80
C VAL A 436 -4.99 -36.19 12.49
N GLN A 437 -5.39 -36.05 11.23
CA GLN A 437 -6.80 -36.22 10.82
C GLN A 437 -7.30 -37.62 11.15
N ARG A 438 -6.57 -38.67 10.74
CA ARG A 438 -6.94 -40.08 11.01
C ARG A 438 -7.00 -40.39 12.51
N TYR A 439 -6.05 -39.87 13.29
CA TYR A 439 -6.03 -40.05 14.73
C TYR A 439 -7.23 -39.36 15.38
N GLY A 440 -7.54 -38.12 14.98
CA GLY A 440 -8.69 -37.39 15.49
C GLY A 440 -10.03 -38.03 15.12
N GLU A 441 -10.18 -38.58 13.91
CA GLU A 441 -11.37 -39.36 13.53
C GLU A 441 -11.58 -40.61 14.39
N HIS A 442 -10.48 -41.23 14.85
CA HIS A 442 -10.53 -42.36 15.79
C HIS A 442 -10.94 -41.90 17.19
N GLU A 443 -10.37 -40.81 17.70
CA GLU A 443 -10.67 -40.29 19.06
C GLU A 443 -12.06 -39.65 19.16
N PHE A 444 -12.54 -39.03 18.09
CA PHE A 444 -13.86 -38.40 18.01
C PHE A 444 -14.73 -39.10 16.96
N PRO A 445 -15.34 -40.25 17.30
CA PRO A 445 -16.01 -41.13 16.32
C PRO A 445 -17.27 -40.54 15.69
N TYR A 446 -17.77 -39.42 16.21
CA TYR A 446 -18.92 -38.71 15.65
C TYR A 446 -18.52 -37.67 14.60
N GLY A 447 -17.24 -37.28 14.53
CA GLY A 447 -16.69 -36.37 13.53
C GLY A 447 -15.54 -35.55 14.09
N PHE A 448 -14.46 -35.48 13.31
CA PHE A 448 -13.29 -34.63 13.54
C PHE A 448 -12.81 -34.10 12.21
N GLU A 449 -12.54 -32.81 12.13
CA GLU A 449 -11.98 -32.17 10.95
C GLU A 449 -10.87 -31.23 11.40
N VAL A 450 -9.61 -31.53 11.04
CA VAL A 450 -8.51 -30.59 11.23
C VAL A 450 -8.49 -29.60 10.06
N HIS A 451 -8.40 -28.32 10.38
CA HIS A 451 -8.28 -27.26 9.38
C HIS A 451 -6.81 -26.94 9.12
N SER A 452 -6.00 -27.94 8.75
CA SER A 452 -4.54 -27.76 8.56
C SER A 452 -4.20 -26.81 7.40
N THR A 453 -5.13 -26.58 6.47
CA THR A 453 -4.93 -25.63 5.36
C THR A 453 -5.38 -24.21 5.71
N PHE A 454 -6.56 -24.01 6.30
CA PHE A 454 -7.11 -22.66 6.55
C PHE A 454 -7.11 -22.23 8.02
N GLY A 455 -6.70 -23.12 8.91
CA GLY A 455 -6.66 -22.93 10.35
C GLY A 455 -5.29 -23.24 10.96
N LEU A 456 -4.22 -23.27 10.17
CA LEU A 456 -2.87 -23.57 10.63
C LEU A 456 -2.37 -22.53 11.64
N LEU A 457 -1.90 -22.99 12.79
CA LEU A 457 -1.33 -22.17 13.87
C LEU A 457 0.16 -22.44 14.09
N ALA A 458 0.63 -23.66 13.85
CA ALA A 458 2.04 -24.03 13.85
C ALA A 458 2.29 -25.31 13.02
N GLU A 459 3.38 -25.30 12.26
CA GLU A 459 3.98 -26.47 11.61
C GLU A 459 5.49 -26.28 11.70
N THR A 460 6.09 -26.81 12.77
CA THR A 460 7.50 -26.56 13.07
C THR A 460 8.17 -27.85 13.50
N PRO A 461 9.42 -28.11 13.09
CA PRO A 461 10.17 -29.23 13.64
C PRO A 461 10.38 -29.01 15.14
N GLU A 462 9.99 -29.99 15.95
CA GLU A 462 10.42 -30.07 17.36
C GLU A 462 11.86 -30.59 17.42
N ASP A 463 12.19 -31.53 16.52
CA ASP A 463 13.52 -32.08 16.27
C ASP A 463 13.61 -32.65 14.83
N GLU A 464 14.72 -33.33 14.47
CA GLU A 464 14.93 -33.92 13.13
C GLU A 464 14.00 -35.10 12.78
N SER A 465 13.08 -35.47 13.66
CA SER A 465 12.19 -36.64 13.54
C SER A 465 10.74 -36.39 13.97
N THR A 466 10.43 -35.23 14.53
CA THR A 466 9.11 -34.95 15.11
C THR A 466 8.61 -33.59 14.67
N TRP A 467 7.42 -33.57 14.07
CA TRP A 467 6.65 -32.36 13.83
C TRP A 467 5.89 -31.95 15.08
N PHE A 468 5.98 -30.68 15.44
CA PHE A 468 4.98 -30.00 16.26
C PHE A 468 3.96 -29.34 15.34
N LEU A 469 2.71 -29.79 15.45
CA LEU A 469 1.59 -29.41 14.60
C LEU A 469 0.50 -28.76 15.44
N LYS A 470 -0.03 -27.63 14.99
CA LYS A 470 -1.13 -26.94 15.66
C LYS A 470 -2.06 -26.29 14.65
N ALA A 471 -3.36 -26.55 14.74
CA ALA A 471 -4.35 -25.98 13.84
C ALA A 471 -5.72 -25.86 14.54
N THR A 472 -6.62 -25.04 14.00
CA THR A 472 -8.03 -25.10 14.39
C THR A 472 -8.65 -26.40 13.89
N CYS A 473 -9.69 -26.87 14.57
CA CYS A 473 -10.42 -28.08 14.20
C CYS A 473 -11.90 -27.95 14.56
N THR A 474 -12.74 -28.74 13.91
CA THR A 474 -14.14 -28.91 14.29
C THR A 474 -14.36 -30.33 14.82
N VAL A 475 -15.02 -30.45 15.97
CA VAL A 475 -15.42 -31.71 16.59
C VAL A 475 -16.94 -31.83 16.56
N THR A 476 -17.45 -32.95 16.09
CA THR A 476 -18.88 -33.27 16.10
C THR A 476 -19.22 -34.07 17.34
N GLY A 477 -20.19 -33.60 18.12
CA GLY A 477 -20.71 -34.31 19.29
C GLY A 477 -21.69 -35.43 18.92
N SER A 478 -22.00 -36.30 19.88
CA SER A 478 -22.95 -37.41 19.70
C SER A 478 -24.38 -36.98 19.34
N ASN A 479 -24.74 -35.73 19.61
CA ASN A 479 -25.99 -35.10 19.23
C ASN A 479 -25.96 -34.47 17.83
N GLY A 480 -24.85 -34.60 17.10
CA GLY A 480 -24.63 -33.99 15.79
C GLY A 480 -24.33 -32.48 15.83
N ALA A 481 -24.08 -31.90 17.01
CA ALA A 481 -23.67 -30.50 17.13
C ALA A 481 -22.15 -30.37 16.94
N ASN A 482 -21.73 -29.35 16.22
CA ASN A 482 -20.31 -29.06 15.99
C ASN A 482 -19.78 -28.08 17.04
N ALA A 483 -18.54 -28.28 17.46
CA ALA A 483 -17.78 -27.36 18.29
C ALA A 483 -16.42 -27.09 17.64
N ASP A 484 -16.07 -25.81 17.49
CA ASP A 484 -14.75 -25.41 17.02
C ASP A 484 -13.78 -25.39 18.19
N GLY A 485 -12.56 -25.87 17.94
CA GLY A 485 -11.48 -25.94 18.93
C GLY A 485 -10.12 -25.82 18.26
N THR A 486 -9.07 -26.08 19.04
CA THR A 486 -7.70 -26.18 18.53
C THR A 486 -7.16 -27.58 18.76
N VAL A 487 -6.57 -28.17 17.74
CA VAL A 487 -5.78 -29.39 17.86
C VAL A 487 -4.28 -29.04 17.92
N GLU A 488 -3.59 -29.66 18.87
CA GLU A 488 -2.14 -29.66 18.98
C GLU A 488 -1.67 -31.11 18.95
N ALA A 489 -0.73 -31.43 18.06
CA ALA A 489 -0.24 -32.77 17.85
C ALA A 489 1.28 -32.80 17.71
N ARG A 490 1.86 -33.94 18.09
CA ARG A 490 3.25 -34.32 17.82
C ARG A 490 3.26 -35.56 16.96
N VAL A 491 3.92 -35.49 15.81
CA VAL A 491 3.93 -36.58 14.83
C VAL A 491 5.37 -36.95 14.47
N THR A 492 5.71 -38.22 14.60
CA THR A 492 7.02 -38.77 14.28
C THR A 492 6.90 -39.90 13.26
N GLY A 493 7.99 -40.62 13.00
CA GLY A 493 8.05 -41.73 12.06
C GLY A 493 8.48 -41.29 10.67
N THR A 494 7.79 -41.80 9.65
CA THR A 494 8.11 -41.53 8.24
C THR A 494 6.85 -41.26 7.44
N SER A 495 6.94 -40.65 6.27
CA SER A 495 5.80 -40.45 5.35
C SER A 495 4.96 -41.70 5.09
N ASP A 496 5.60 -42.87 4.94
CA ASP A 496 4.89 -44.15 4.71
C ASP A 496 4.19 -44.70 5.97
N ASN A 497 4.62 -44.26 7.15
CA ASN A 497 4.12 -44.73 8.44
C ASN A 497 4.27 -43.64 9.51
N PRO A 498 3.46 -42.57 9.44
CA PRO A 498 3.48 -41.51 10.42
C PRO A 498 2.83 -41.97 11.73
N GLU A 499 3.37 -41.53 12.85
CA GLU A 499 2.91 -41.93 14.19
C GLU A 499 2.61 -40.68 15.03
N VAL A 500 1.36 -40.54 15.47
CA VAL A 500 0.94 -39.49 16.39
C VAL A 500 1.31 -39.89 17.82
N ILE A 501 2.28 -39.18 18.42
CA ILE A 501 2.81 -39.43 19.77
C ILE A 501 2.31 -38.43 20.82
N GLY A 502 1.63 -37.38 20.37
CA GLY A 502 0.92 -36.44 21.22
C GLY A 502 -0.28 -35.88 20.46
N PHE A 503 -1.43 -35.77 21.13
CA PHE A 503 -2.66 -35.28 20.52
C PHE A 503 -3.56 -34.68 21.61
N TYR A 504 -3.87 -33.39 21.48
CA TYR A 504 -4.69 -32.65 22.41
C TYR A 504 -5.65 -31.73 21.64
N VAL A 505 -6.93 -31.77 22.01
CA VAL A 505 -7.96 -30.86 21.49
C VAL A 505 -8.56 -30.08 22.64
N TYR A 506 -8.66 -28.75 22.50
CA TYR A 506 -9.15 -27.85 23.55
C TYR A 506 -9.95 -26.66 23.01
#